data_AF-A0A957C0T0-F1
#
_entry.id   AF-A0A957C0T0-F1
#
_cell.length_a   1.000
_cell.length_b   1.000
_cell.length_c   1.000
_cell.angle_alpha   90.00
_cell.angle_beta   90.00
_cell.angle_gamma   90.00
#
_symmetry.space_group_name_H-M   'P 1'
#
loop_
_entity.id
_entity.type
_entity.pdbx_description
1 polymer ?
#
loop_
_entity_poly.entity_id
_entity_poly.type
_entity_poly.pdbx_seq_one_letter_code
_entity_poly.pdbx_strand_id
1 'polypeptide(L)'
;SSTIIQWVHQQKVTIREWRWGLWLFVPALPILAYDFLLLVHNPGVASWVMQRGLLPSVPGLLIGLGLPLLIAIPGLWRAVRNFEADGDRFMLLWLLAMLIFGYLPLPEQHYFWLGLMLPITYFATRSMEDFWLKYVRRRRRNLIYILGLPILGLSQIVWLFAPLIPIYNGSTTGVTLEPDYVVAFEILNERTTANDVILASPSVSLWIPTWVGTHVVYGHYAETPDATEMRDEVLNWYRISDQLEECSELLEKYGIQYVIIGEHERNLGDAACAETLQEVAEIGDVSIYTVSEQ
;
A
#
# COMPACT_ATOMS: atom_id res chain seq x y z
N SER A 1 7.55 42.36 -25.41
CA SER A 1 6.30 42.33 -24.63
C SER A 1 5.06 42.28 -25.50
N SER A 2 4.88 41.26 -26.34
CA SER A 2 3.68 41.13 -27.19
C SER A 2 3.23 39.69 -27.48
N THR A 3 3.90 38.68 -26.95
CA THR A 3 3.52 37.26 -27.12
C THR A 3 2.35 36.84 -26.22
N ILE A 4 2.16 37.49 -25.07
CA ILE A 4 1.05 37.20 -24.13
C ILE A 4 -0.29 37.65 -24.72
N ILE A 5 -0.32 38.75 -25.46
CA ILE A 5 -1.55 39.30 -26.07
C ILE A 5 -1.98 38.47 -27.28
N GLN A 6 -1.03 37.91 -28.04
CA GLN A 6 -1.35 36.98 -29.15
C GLN A 6 -1.87 35.62 -28.65
N TRP A 7 -1.44 35.17 -27.47
CA TRP A 7 -1.91 33.92 -26.86
C TRP A 7 -3.37 33.97 -26.40
N VAL A 8 -3.82 35.10 -25.85
CA VAL A 8 -5.23 35.30 -25.46
C VAL A 8 -6.15 35.36 -26.69
N HIS A 9 -5.65 35.80 -27.84
CA HIS A 9 -6.48 36.05 -29.02
C HIS A 9 -6.73 34.82 -29.92
N GLN A 10 -5.99 33.72 -29.74
CA GLN A 10 -6.12 32.49 -30.53
C GLN A 10 -6.86 31.34 -29.81
N GLN A 11 -7.28 31.52 -28.55
CA GLN A 11 -8.13 30.54 -27.87
C GLN A 11 -9.59 30.62 -28.35
N LYS A 12 -9.87 29.99 -29.49
CA LYS A 12 -11.18 29.41 -29.72
C LYS A 12 -11.07 27.92 -29.51
N VAL A 13 -10.97 27.49 -28.24
CA VAL A 13 -11.41 26.13 -27.91
C VAL A 13 -12.88 26.11 -28.29
N THR A 14 -13.20 25.43 -29.38
CA THR A 14 -14.56 25.44 -29.89
C THR A 14 -15.42 24.68 -28.89
N ILE A 15 -16.65 25.14 -28.67
CA ILE A 15 -17.59 24.48 -27.74
C ILE A 15 -17.77 22.99 -28.08
N ARG A 16 -17.53 22.64 -29.34
CA ARG A 16 -17.47 21.28 -29.86
C ARG A 16 -16.36 20.47 -29.18
N GLU A 17 -15.13 20.95 -29.14
CA GLU A 17 -13.99 20.26 -28.49
C GLU A 17 -14.23 20.03 -27.01
N TRP A 18 -14.81 21.02 -26.31
CA TRP A 18 -15.25 20.84 -24.91
C TRP A 18 -16.31 19.75 -24.76
N ARG A 19 -17.29 19.68 -25.66
CA ARG A 19 -18.31 18.63 -25.65
C ARG A 19 -17.70 17.25 -25.90
N TRP A 20 -16.76 17.12 -26.84
CA TRP A 20 -16.04 15.87 -27.08
C TRP A 20 -15.17 15.46 -25.89
N GLY A 21 -14.51 16.41 -25.22
CA GLY A 21 -13.77 16.14 -23.99
C GLY A 21 -14.68 15.69 -22.85
N LEU A 22 -15.86 16.29 -22.71
CA LEU A 22 -16.87 15.89 -21.71
C LEU A 22 -17.38 14.46 -21.93
N TRP A 23 -17.50 14.01 -23.18
CA TRP A 23 -17.86 12.62 -23.50
C TRP A 23 -16.86 11.60 -22.95
N LEU A 24 -15.62 11.99 -22.66
CA LEU A 24 -14.64 11.12 -22.00
C LEU A 24 -15.04 10.81 -20.54
N PHE A 25 -15.75 11.73 -19.88
CA PHE A 25 -16.17 11.59 -18.49
C PHE A 25 -17.56 10.96 -18.34
N VAL A 26 -18.38 10.96 -19.39
CA VAL A 26 -19.74 10.39 -19.35
C VAL A 26 -19.73 8.91 -18.93
N PRO A 27 -18.84 8.03 -19.44
CA PRO A 27 -18.76 6.64 -18.98
C PRO A 27 -18.31 6.49 -17.52
N ALA A 28 -17.59 7.47 -16.96
CA ALA A 28 -17.14 7.44 -15.58
C ALA A 28 -18.27 7.83 -14.60
N LEU A 29 -19.27 8.61 -15.04
CA LEU A 29 -20.34 9.10 -14.16
C LEU A 29 -21.16 7.99 -13.49
N PRO A 30 -21.61 6.92 -14.18
CA PRO A 30 -22.34 5.83 -13.51
C PRO A 30 -21.52 5.12 -12.43
N ILE A 31 -20.20 4.94 -12.67
CA ILE A 31 -19.29 4.29 -11.72
C ILE A 31 -19.10 5.20 -10.50
N LEU A 32 -18.78 6.47 -10.72
CA LEU A 32 -18.63 7.45 -9.64
C LEU A 32 -19.91 7.62 -8.81
N ALA A 33 -21.08 7.58 -9.47
CA ALA A 33 -22.36 7.65 -8.79
C ALA A 33 -22.63 6.40 -7.95
N TYR A 34 -22.31 5.21 -8.47
CA TYR A 34 -22.42 3.96 -7.73
C TYR A 34 -21.50 3.95 -6.50
N ASP A 35 -20.22 4.29 -6.67
CA ASP A 35 -19.25 4.32 -5.57
C ASP A 35 -19.66 5.35 -4.50
N PHE A 36 -20.13 6.52 -4.91
CA PHE A 36 -20.65 7.53 -3.99
C PHE A 36 -21.87 7.04 -3.21
N LEU A 37 -22.83 6.40 -3.89
CA LEU A 37 -24.00 5.83 -3.23
C LEU A 37 -23.62 4.72 -2.25
N LEU A 38 -22.66 3.86 -2.61
CA LEU A 38 -22.14 2.80 -1.76
C LEU A 38 -21.52 3.36 -0.47
N LEU A 39 -20.69 4.39 -0.57
CA LEU A 39 -20.06 5.05 0.58
C LEU A 39 -21.07 5.75 1.49
N VAL A 40 -22.11 6.39 0.93
CA VAL A 40 -23.14 7.09 1.73
C VAL A 40 -24.07 6.11 2.44
N HIS A 41 -24.39 4.98 1.82
CA HIS A 41 -25.39 4.03 2.36
C HIS A 41 -24.77 2.90 3.18
N ASN A 42 -23.44 2.72 3.16
CA ASN A 42 -22.76 1.66 3.88
C ASN A 42 -21.61 2.21 4.74
N PRO A 43 -21.86 2.54 6.03
CA PRO A 43 -20.86 3.17 6.88
C PRO A 43 -19.64 2.29 7.13
N GLY A 44 -19.81 0.96 7.13
CA GLY A 44 -18.68 0.01 7.27
C GLY A 44 -17.74 0.02 6.06
N VAL A 45 -18.30 0.13 4.85
CA VAL A 45 -17.48 0.32 3.64
C VAL A 45 -16.80 1.68 3.66
N ALA A 46 -17.49 2.72 4.15
CA ALA A 46 -16.90 4.06 4.26
C ALA A 46 -15.71 4.10 5.23
N SER A 47 -15.82 3.50 6.43
CA SER A 47 -14.70 3.44 7.38
C SER A 47 -13.53 2.62 6.80
N TRP A 48 -13.83 1.47 6.18
CA TRP A 48 -12.85 0.61 5.52
C TRP A 48 -12.12 1.30 4.35
N VAL A 49 -12.80 2.14 3.58
CA VAL A 49 -12.17 2.95 2.54
C VAL A 49 -11.34 4.07 3.14
N MET A 50 -11.85 4.79 4.14
CA MET A 50 -11.18 5.95 4.72
C MET A 50 -9.91 5.60 5.50
N GLN A 51 -9.80 4.38 6.05
CA GLN A 51 -8.56 3.90 6.69
C GLN A 51 -7.44 3.58 5.68
N ARG A 52 -7.76 3.36 4.40
CA ARG A 52 -6.77 3.09 3.35
C ARG A 52 -6.09 4.39 2.92
N GLY A 53 -5.01 4.77 3.59
CA GLY A 53 -4.41 6.05 3.23
C GLY A 53 -3.17 6.47 3.98
N LEU A 54 -2.09 5.70 3.84
CA LEU A 54 -0.77 6.23 4.15
C LEU A 54 -0.33 7.16 3.01
N LEU A 55 -0.54 8.46 3.22
CA LEU A 55 -0.01 9.50 2.34
C LEU A 55 1.53 9.45 2.40
N PRO A 56 2.22 9.36 1.25
CA PRO A 56 3.67 9.44 1.25
C PRO A 56 4.09 10.83 1.76
N SER A 57 5.01 10.83 2.73
CA SER A 57 5.67 12.07 3.13
C SER A 57 6.37 12.67 1.92
N VAL A 58 6.41 14.00 1.82
CA VAL A 58 7.09 14.67 0.70
C VAL A 58 8.54 14.18 0.54
N PRO A 59 9.35 14.01 1.60
CA PRO A 59 10.67 13.41 1.48
C PRO A 59 10.64 11.97 0.96
N GLY A 60 9.71 11.14 1.45
CA GLY A 60 9.53 9.76 0.97
C GLY A 60 9.19 9.69 -0.51
N LEU A 61 8.33 10.58 -0.99
CA LEU A 61 7.99 10.70 -2.41
C LEU A 61 9.21 11.07 -3.26
N LEU A 62 9.99 12.08 -2.83
CA LEU A 62 11.21 12.51 -3.52
C LEU A 62 12.25 11.39 -3.60
N ILE A 63 12.41 10.63 -2.50
CA ILE A 63 13.31 9.46 -2.44
C ILE A 63 12.81 8.35 -3.36
N GLY A 64 11.50 8.07 -3.36
CA GLY A 64 10.88 7.04 -4.20
C GLY A 64 11.02 7.32 -5.70
N LEU A 65 10.90 8.58 -6.12
CA LEU A 65 11.15 8.96 -7.52
C LEU A 65 12.64 8.90 -7.89
N GLY A 66 13.54 8.96 -6.90
CA GLY A 66 14.95 8.63 -7.01
C GLY A 66 15.74 9.39 -8.09
N LEU A 67 16.68 8.69 -8.72
CA LEU A 67 17.54 9.24 -9.78
C LEU A 67 16.77 9.82 -10.99
N PRO A 68 15.68 9.20 -11.49
CA PRO A 68 14.85 9.78 -12.54
C PRO A 68 14.42 11.22 -12.27
N LEU A 69 14.01 11.53 -11.03
CA LEU A 69 13.61 12.89 -10.66
C LEU A 69 14.78 13.87 -10.80
N LEU A 70 15.96 13.52 -10.30
CA LEU A 70 17.16 14.38 -10.39
C LEU A 70 17.52 14.71 -11.84
N ILE A 71 17.42 13.73 -12.73
CA ILE A 71 17.67 13.92 -14.16
C ILE A 71 16.60 14.81 -14.78
N ALA A 72 15.34 14.69 -14.33
CA ALA A 72 14.19 15.45 -14.85
C ALA A 72 14.16 16.94 -14.47
N ILE A 73 14.90 17.37 -13.43
CA ILE A 73 14.85 18.75 -12.89
C ILE A 73 15.00 19.83 -13.98
N PRO A 74 15.98 19.78 -14.90
CA PRO A 74 16.14 20.84 -15.91
C PRO A 74 14.95 20.96 -16.85
N GLY A 75 14.37 19.82 -17.26
CA GLY A 75 13.20 19.74 -18.14
C GLY A 75 11.94 20.23 -17.43
N LEU A 76 11.74 19.83 -16.17
CA LEU A 76 10.65 20.33 -15.33
C LEU A 76 10.73 21.85 -15.16
N TRP A 77 11.91 22.37 -14.83
CA TRP A 77 12.13 23.80 -14.67
C TRP A 77 11.85 24.59 -15.96
N ARG A 78 12.30 24.07 -17.11
CA ARG A 78 12.00 24.65 -18.44
C ARG A 78 10.50 24.63 -18.74
N ALA A 79 9.83 23.51 -18.48
CA ALA A 79 8.41 23.34 -18.73
C ALA A 79 7.56 24.31 -17.89
N VAL A 80 7.90 24.46 -16.61
CA VAL A 80 7.22 25.42 -15.70
C VAL A 80 7.46 26.86 -16.14
N ARG A 81 8.68 27.20 -16.57
CA ARG A 81 9.02 28.57 -16.95
C ARG A 81 8.40 29.01 -18.28
N ASN A 82 8.41 28.13 -19.28
CA ASN A 82 8.00 28.51 -20.64
C ASN A 82 6.55 28.16 -20.93
N PHE A 83 6.02 27.08 -20.32
CA PHE A 83 4.65 26.59 -20.47
C PHE A 83 4.15 26.58 -21.94
N GLU A 84 5.01 26.08 -22.83
CA GLU A 84 4.78 26.04 -24.27
C GLU A 84 3.63 25.06 -24.62
N ALA A 85 2.91 25.31 -25.72
CA ALA A 85 1.79 24.47 -26.14
C ALA A 85 2.25 23.19 -26.85
N ASP A 86 3.09 22.41 -26.19
CA ASP A 86 3.69 21.17 -26.69
C ASP A 86 3.50 20.00 -25.70
N GLY A 87 4.24 18.90 -25.91
CA GLY A 87 4.19 17.73 -25.03
C GLY A 87 4.57 18.04 -23.57
N ASP A 88 5.39 19.07 -23.34
CA ASP A 88 5.84 19.45 -21.98
C ASP A 88 4.68 19.97 -21.14
N ARG A 89 3.79 20.79 -21.71
CA ARG A 89 2.61 21.28 -20.99
C ARG A 89 1.67 20.15 -20.62
N PHE A 90 1.44 19.20 -21.52
CA PHE A 90 0.58 18.05 -21.22
C PHE A 90 1.16 17.20 -20.08
N MET A 91 2.46 16.87 -20.16
CA MET A 91 3.13 16.07 -19.12
C MET A 91 3.25 16.81 -17.79
N LEU A 92 3.45 18.13 -17.81
CA LEU A 92 3.44 18.95 -16.59
C LEU A 92 2.06 18.99 -15.94
N LEU A 93 0.99 19.19 -16.73
CA LEU A 93 -0.38 19.17 -16.23
C LEU A 93 -0.77 17.79 -15.71
N TRP A 94 -0.35 16.71 -16.36
CA TRP A 94 -0.50 15.35 -15.86
C TRP A 94 0.20 15.20 -14.51
N LEU A 95 1.48 15.59 -14.41
CA LEU A 95 2.24 15.50 -13.16
C LEU A 95 1.53 16.26 -12.02
N LEU A 96 1.10 17.49 -12.28
CA LEU A 96 0.37 18.29 -11.31
C LEU A 96 -0.97 17.66 -10.93
N ALA A 97 -1.72 17.12 -11.89
CA ALA A 97 -2.97 16.43 -11.63
C ALA A 97 -2.75 15.21 -10.72
N MET A 98 -1.75 14.37 -11.01
CA MET A 98 -1.44 13.19 -10.18
C MET A 98 -1.00 13.58 -8.77
N LEU A 99 -0.19 14.64 -8.61
CA LEU A 99 0.17 15.16 -7.30
C LEU A 99 -1.04 15.70 -6.53
N ILE A 100 -1.89 16.49 -7.19
CA ILE A 100 -3.10 17.06 -6.55
C ILE A 100 -4.06 15.95 -6.15
N PHE A 101 -4.37 15.02 -7.06
CA PHE A 101 -5.29 13.92 -6.78
C PHE A 101 -4.73 12.89 -5.80
N GLY A 102 -3.41 12.67 -5.79
CA GLY A 102 -2.78 11.78 -4.80
C GLY A 102 -2.81 12.33 -3.38
N TYR A 103 -2.84 13.67 -3.19
CA TYR A 103 -2.97 14.31 -1.88
C TYR A 103 -4.42 14.66 -1.50
N LEU A 104 -5.38 14.51 -2.42
CA LEU A 104 -6.79 14.65 -2.08
C LEU A 104 -7.26 13.40 -1.33
N PRO A 105 -8.12 13.55 -0.30
CA PRO A 105 -8.65 12.42 0.48
C PRO A 105 -9.68 11.64 -0.33
N LEU A 106 -9.22 10.97 -1.38
CA LEU A 106 -10.01 10.13 -2.27
C LEU A 106 -9.85 8.66 -1.84
N PRO A 107 -10.92 7.85 -1.94
CA PRO A 107 -10.90 6.41 -1.66
C PRO A 107 -9.71 5.64 -2.24
N GLU A 108 -9.30 6.05 -3.44
CA GLU A 108 -8.37 5.33 -4.30
C GLU A 108 -7.13 6.17 -4.62
N GLN A 109 -6.66 6.96 -3.64
CA GLN A 109 -5.56 7.91 -3.81
C GLN A 109 -4.23 7.25 -4.23
N HIS A 110 -3.98 5.99 -3.84
CA HIS A 110 -2.72 5.29 -4.12
C HIS A 110 -2.50 4.98 -5.59
N TYR A 111 -3.56 4.85 -6.39
CA TYR A 111 -3.41 4.60 -7.83
C TYR A 111 -2.90 5.83 -8.59
N PHE A 112 -3.14 7.06 -8.10
CA PHE A 112 -2.59 8.26 -8.74
C PHE A 112 -1.06 8.31 -8.63
N TRP A 113 -0.48 7.72 -7.58
CA TRP A 113 0.98 7.63 -7.43
C TRP A 113 1.63 6.75 -8.51
N LEU A 114 0.94 5.71 -8.99
CA LEU A 114 1.45 4.86 -10.09
C LEU A 114 1.63 5.67 -11.38
N GLY A 115 0.81 6.70 -11.59
CA GLY A 115 0.85 7.56 -12.77
C GLY A 115 2.00 8.57 -12.79
N LEU A 116 2.70 8.79 -11.66
CA LEU A 116 3.75 9.82 -11.56
C LEU A 116 5.00 9.49 -12.39
N MET A 117 5.35 8.22 -12.53
CA MET A 117 6.57 7.82 -13.23
C MET A 117 6.53 8.17 -14.72
N LEU A 118 5.34 8.26 -15.33
CA LEU A 118 5.19 8.60 -16.74
C LEU A 118 5.68 10.04 -17.06
N PRO A 119 5.16 11.11 -16.42
CA PRO A 119 5.73 12.45 -16.60
C PRO A 119 7.20 12.56 -16.19
N ILE A 120 7.60 11.92 -15.09
CA ILE A 120 8.97 12.01 -14.59
C ILE A 120 9.97 11.40 -15.59
N THR A 121 9.66 10.22 -16.14
CA THR A 121 10.52 9.58 -17.16
C THR A 121 10.52 10.35 -18.48
N TYR A 122 9.40 10.97 -18.86
CA TYR A 122 9.36 11.88 -20.01
C TYR A 122 10.31 13.07 -19.80
N PHE A 123 10.22 13.77 -18.67
CA PHE A 123 11.09 14.91 -18.38
C PHE A 123 12.55 14.49 -18.18
N ALA A 124 12.80 13.32 -17.61
CA ALA A 124 14.14 12.77 -17.46
C ALA A 124 14.78 12.51 -18.84
N THR A 125 14.06 11.86 -19.75
CA THR A 125 14.51 11.59 -21.12
C THR A 125 14.79 12.89 -21.87
N ARG A 126 13.84 13.84 -21.84
CA ARG A 126 14.01 15.13 -22.50
C ARG A 126 15.17 15.93 -21.91
N SER A 127 15.33 15.95 -20.59
CA SER A 127 16.46 16.61 -19.92
C SER A 127 17.79 15.95 -20.23
N MET A 128 17.82 14.63 -20.36
CA MET A 128 19.02 13.90 -20.75
C MET A 128 19.52 14.39 -22.11
N GLU A 129 18.64 14.48 -23.10
CA GLU A 129 18.99 14.95 -24.45
C GLU A 129 19.26 16.45 -24.53
N ASP A 130 18.37 17.27 -23.98
CA ASP A 130 18.37 18.72 -24.14
C ASP A 130 19.35 19.44 -23.19
N PHE A 131 19.76 18.81 -22.10
CA PHE A 131 20.60 19.44 -21.07
C PHE A 131 21.88 18.64 -20.81
N TRP A 132 21.76 17.43 -20.28
CA TRP A 132 22.92 16.68 -19.77
C TRP A 132 23.89 16.24 -20.87
N LEU A 133 23.39 15.74 -22.00
CA LEU A 133 24.24 15.24 -23.09
C LEU A 133 24.95 16.36 -23.88
N LYS A 134 24.60 17.63 -23.68
CA LYS A 134 25.34 18.78 -24.24
C LYS A 134 26.74 18.90 -23.64
N TYR A 135 26.91 18.51 -22.38
CA TYR A 135 28.20 18.53 -21.68
C TYR A 135 29.06 17.29 -21.98
N VAL A 136 28.54 16.32 -22.76
CA VAL A 136 29.19 15.03 -23.01
C VAL A 136 29.61 14.94 -24.47
N ARG A 137 30.90 14.62 -24.69
CA ARG A 137 31.44 14.33 -26.03
C ARG A 137 30.62 13.25 -26.73
N ARG A 138 30.29 13.45 -28.01
CA ARG A 138 29.45 12.54 -28.82
C ARG A 138 29.87 11.07 -28.73
N ARG A 139 31.17 10.78 -28.70
CA ARG A 139 31.74 9.42 -28.60
C ARG A 139 31.45 8.71 -27.27
N ARG A 140 31.21 9.46 -26.19
CA ARG A 140 30.90 8.91 -24.85
C ARG A 140 29.40 8.82 -24.56
N ARG A 141 28.53 9.32 -25.43
CA ARG A 141 27.07 9.28 -25.23
C ARG A 141 26.55 7.84 -25.18
N ASN A 142 27.06 6.96 -26.04
CA ASN A 142 26.68 5.55 -26.04
C ASN A 142 27.01 4.87 -24.69
N LEU A 143 28.15 5.21 -24.07
CA LEU A 143 28.50 4.68 -22.75
C LEU A 143 27.52 5.15 -21.66
N ILE A 144 27.03 6.38 -21.73
CA ILE A 144 26.03 6.90 -20.78
C ILE A 144 24.72 6.13 -20.93
N TYR A 145 24.27 5.81 -22.15
CA TYR A 145 23.07 4.99 -22.31
C TYR A 145 23.28 3.55 -21.83
N ILE A 146 24.42 2.94 -22.18
CA ILE A 146 24.76 1.55 -21.80
C ILE A 146 24.87 1.41 -20.28
N LEU A 147 25.46 2.37 -19.58
CA LEU A 147 25.65 2.31 -18.12
C LEU A 147 24.47 2.93 -17.35
N GLY A 148 23.91 4.02 -17.86
CA GLY A 148 22.87 4.80 -17.18
C GLY A 148 21.53 4.08 -17.12
N LEU A 149 21.10 3.40 -18.19
CA LEU A 149 19.83 2.65 -18.18
C LEU A 149 19.83 1.53 -17.13
N PRO A 150 20.88 0.67 -17.04
CA PRO A 150 20.97 -0.31 -15.97
C PRO A 150 21.00 0.32 -14.58
N ILE A 151 21.75 1.41 -14.37
CA ILE A 151 21.84 2.08 -13.07
C ILE A 151 20.46 2.63 -12.64
N LEU A 152 19.73 3.24 -13.57
CA LEU A 152 18.37 3.75 -13.30
C LEU A 152 17.40 2.61 -12.97
N GLY A 153 17.43 1.51 -13.72
CA GLY A 153 16.63 0.32 -13.42
C GLY A 153 17.01 -0.32 -12.08
N LEU A 154 18.31 -0.53 -11.84
CA LEU A 154 18.85 -1.10 -10.62
C LEU A 154 18.50 -0.27 -9.39
N SER A 155 18.45 1.06 -9.50
CA SER A 155 18.06 1.92 -8.38
C SER A 155 16.65 1.62 -7.86
N GLN A 156 15.73 1.21 -8.74
CA GLN A 156 14.37 0.84 -8.39
C GLN A 156 14.29 -0.59 -7.85
N ILE A 157 15.11 -1.50 -8.40
CA ILE A 157 15.26 -2.88 -7.89
C ILE A 157 15.75 -2.86 -6.44
N VAL A 158 16.71 -1.99 -6.10
CA VAL A 158 17.20 -1.86 -4.72
C VAL A 158 16.06 -1.53 -3.76
N TRP A 159 15.16 -0.61 -4.12
CA TRP A 159 14.01 -0.27 -3.28
C TRP A 159 12.98 -1.41 -3.17
N LEU A 160 12.79 -2.17 -4.25
CA LEU A 160 11.91 -3.34 -4.25
C LEU A 160 12.42 -4.43 -3.28
N PHE A 161 13.73 -4.62 -3.19
CA PHE A 161 14.35 -5.66 -2.36
C PHE A 161 14.84 -5.17 -0.99
N ALA A 162 14.83 -3.85 -0.73
CA ALA A 162 15.24 -3.29 0.56
C ALA A 162 14.51 -3.91 1.77
N PRO A 163 13.19 -4.23 1.70
CA PRO A 163 12.50 -4.91 2.78
C PRO A 163 12.99 -6.34 3.08
N LEU A 164 13.78 -6.97 2.21
CA LEU A 164 14.37 -8.29 2.46
C LEU A 164 15.70 -8.22 3.24
N ILE A 165 16.29 -7.03 3.42
CA ILE A 165 17.55 -6.86 4.15
C ILE A 165 17.46 -7.39 5.60
N PRO A 166 16.37 -7.14 6.37
CA PRO A 166 16.22 -7.72 7.71
C PRO A 166 16.25 -9.25 7.72
N ILE A 167 15.64 -9.91 6.72
CA ILE A 167 15.64 -11.37 6.58
C ILE A 167 17.08 -11.89 6.44
N TYR A 168 17.89 -11.26 5.58
CA TYR A 168 19.29 -11.62 5.41
C TYR A 168 20.10 -11.47 6.70
N ASN A 169 19.74 -10.51 7.55
CA ASN A 169 20.37 -10.28 8.85
C ASN A 169 19.82 -11.17 9.97
N GLY A 170 18.95 -12.14 9.67
CA GLY A 170 18.39 -13.07 10.64
C GLY A 170 17.17 -12.57 11.40
N SER A 171 16.58 -11.43 11.02
CA SER A 171 15.30 -10.97 11.57
C SER A 171 14.16 -11.60 10.79
N THR A 172 13.49 -12.59 11.37
CA THR A 172 12.31 -13.28 10.79
C THR A 172 10.99 -12.57 11.12
N THR A 173 10.98 -11.73 12.15
CA THR A 173 9.78 -11.15 12.75
C THR A 173 8.91 -10.41 11.73
N GLY A 174 7.77 -11.00 11.40
CA GLY A 174 6.73 -10.42 10.53
C GLY A 174 7.04 -10.40 9.04
N VAL A 175 8.13 -11.03 8.58
CA VAL A 175 8.50 -11.08 7.14
C VAL A 175 8.48 -12.51 6.61
N THR A 176 8.85 -13.49 7.44
CA THR A 176 8.77 -14.91 7.13
C THR A 176 7.84 -15.59 8.12
N LEU A 177 7.23 -16.69 7.70
CA LEU A 177 6.45 -17.56 8.57
C LEU A 177 7.31 -18.79 8.92
N GLU A 178 7.44 -19.09 10.21
CA GLU A 178 8.21 -20.24 10.67
C GLU A 178 7.53 -21.57 10.27
N PRO A 179 8.29 -22.65 9.99
CA PRO A 179 7.74 -23.92 9.53
C PRO A 179 6.67 -24.51 10.46
N ASP A 180 6.80 -24.30 11.77
CA ASP A 180 5.87 -24.82 12.77
C ASP A 180 4.46 -24.21 12.62
N TYR A 181 4.35 -22.92 12.23
CA TYR A 181 3.06 -22.32 11.91
C TYR A 181 2.43 -22.90 10.65
N VAL A 182 3.24 -23.28 9.65
CA VAL A 182 2.72 -23.89 8.42
C VAL A 182 2.03 -25.21 8.74
N VAL A 183 2.68 -26.05 9.57
CA VAL A 183 2.09 -27.32 10.02
C VAL A 183 0.87 -27.08 10.92
N ALA A 184 0.91 -26.07 11.79
CA ALA A 184 -0.26 -25.67 12.59
C ALA A 184 -1.45 -25.25 11.70
N PHE A 185 -1.20 -24.51 10.61
CA PHE A 185 -2.23 -24.12 9.65
C PHE A 185 -2.79 -25.30 8.86
N GLU A 186 -1.97 -26.29 8.49
CA GLU A 186 -2.45 -27.52 7.87
C GLU A 186 -3.42 -28.27 8.79
N ILE A 187 -3.10 -28.38 10.07
CA ILE A 187 -3.97 -29.01 11.08
C ILE A 187 -5.27 -28.22 11.25
N LEU A 188 -5.20 -26.88 11.31
CA LEU A 188 -6.37 -26.03 11.42
C LEU A 188 -7.26 -26.10 10.18
N ASN A 189 -6.67 -26.17 8.98
CA ASN A 189 -7.41 -26.23 7.72
C ASN A 189 -8.29 -27.50 7.63
N GLU A 190 -7.86 -28.61 8.24
CA GLU A 190 -8.66 -29.84 8.33
C GLU A 190 -9.75 -29.79 9.40
N ARG A 191 -9.66 -28.86 10.36
CA ARG A 191 -10.52 -28.81 11.55
C ARG A 191 -11.50 -27.64 11.58
N THR A 192 -11.28 -26.65 10.72
CA THR A 192 -12.04 -25.40 10.72
C THR A 192 -12.99 -25.30 9.52
N THR A 193 -13.97 -24.42 9.64
CA THR A 193 -14.85 -24.00 8.56
C THR A 193 -14.62 -22.53 8.21
N ALA A 194 -15.07 -22.10 7.03
CA ALA A 194 -14.90 -20.71 6.57
C ALA A 194 -15.53 -19.65 7.50
N ASN A 195 -16.44 -20.05 8.40
CA ASN A 195 -17.06 -19.15 9.37
C ASN A 195 -16.31 -19.08 10.71
N ASP A 196 -15.34 -19.96 10.93
CA ASP A 196 -14.59 -19.99 12.17
C ASP A 196 -13.61 -18.81 12.23
N VAL A 197 -13.38 -18.30 13.44
CA VAL A 197 -12.50 -17.19 13.75
C VAL A 197 -11.32 -17.70 14.55
N ILE A 198 -10.12 -17.43 14.05
CA ILE A 198 -8.86 -17.75 14.72
C ILE A 198 -8.25 -16.47 15.30
N LEU A 199 -7.82 -16.55 16.56
CA LEU A 199 -7.00 -15.53 17.21
C LEU A 199 -5.52 -15.91 17.08
N ALA A 200 -4.74 -14.99 16.52
CA ALA A 200 -3.30 -15.08 16.44
C ALA A 200 -2.70 -13.66 16.57
N SER A 201 -1.38 -13.55 16.71
CA SER A 201 -0.70 -12.25 16.65
C SER A 201 -0.98 -11.54 15.31
N PRO A 202 -0.86 -10.20 15.25
CA PRO A 202 -1.00 -9.44 14.01
C PRO A 202 -0.13 -9.94 12.85
N SER A 203 1.09 -10.43 13.13
CA SER A 203 2.00 -10.95 12.10
C SER A 203 1.57 -12.31 11.56
N VAL A 204 1.06 -13.20 12.41
CA VAL A 204 0.61 -14.56 12.03
C VAL A 204 -0.76 -14.51 11.37
N SER A 205 -1.66 -13.67 11.89
CA SER A 205 -3.03 -13.53 11.37
C SER A 205 -3.12 -13.12 9.90
N LEU A 206 -2.08 -12.45 9.37
CA LEU A 206 -1.98 -12.10 7.94
C LEU A 206 -1.98 -13.33 7.01
N TRP A 207 -1.50 -14.48 7.50
CA TRP A 207 -1.32 -15.70 6.70
C TRP A 207 -2.53 -16.64 6.80
N ILE A 208 -3.26 -16.60 7.91
CA ILE A 208 -4.35 -17.55 8.21
C ILE A 208 -5.43 -17.56 7.10
N PRO A 209 -5.98 -16.42 6.62
CA PRO A 209 -7.03 -16.45 5.59
C PRO A 209 -6.57 -17.13 4.30
N THR A 210 -5.28 -17.02 3.96
CA THR A 210 -4.74 -17.62 2.73
C THR A 210 -4.40 -19.11 2.86
N TRP A 211 -4.04 -19.57 4.06
CA TRP A 211 -3.61 -20.95 4.30
C TRP A 211 -4.74 -21.86 4.81
N VAL A 212 -5.60 -21.30 5.67
CA VAL A 212 -6.68 -22.02 6.35
C VAL A 212 -8.05 -21.70 5.74
N GLY A 213 -8.22 -20.52 5.14
CA GLY A 213 -9.50 -20.12 4.54
C GLY A 213 -10.56 -19.68 5.54
N THR A 214 -10.14 -19.20 6.72
CA THR A 214 -11.00 -18.79 7.85
C THR A 214 -10.89 -17.30 8.14
N HIS A 215 -11.72 -16.82 9.07
CA HIS A 215 -11.67 -15.45 9.55
C HIS A 215 -10.65 -15.26 10.67
N VAL A 216 -10.17 -14.03 10.82
CA VAL A 216 -9.28 -13.61 11.91
C VAL A 216 -9.85 -12.34 12.53
N VAL A 217 -9.58 -12.14 13.81
CA VAL A 217 -10.00 -10.92 14.53
C VAL A 217 -9.35 -9.68 13.93
N TYR A 218 -8.04 -9.75 13.67
CA TYR A 218 -7.27 -8.69 13.04
C TYR A 218 -6.39 -9.27 11.94
N GLY A 219 -6.59 -8.81 10.70
CA GLY A 219 -5.77 -9.17 9.55
C GLY A 219 -4.83 -8.04 9.16
N HIS A 220 -4.91 -7.59 7.90
CA HIS A 220 -4.14 -6.44 7.45
C HIS A 220 -4.82 -5.12 7.83
N TYR A 221 -4.05 -4.07 8.13
CA TYR A 221 -4.58 -2.76 8.54
C TYR A 221 -5.53 -2.13 7.50
N ALA A 222 -5.35 -2.47 6.23
CA ALA A 222 -6.21 -1.98 5.15
C ALA A 222 -7.50 -2.79 5.00
N GLU A 223 -7.48 -4.08 5.37
CA GLU A 223 -8.57 -5.04 5.11
C GLU A 223 -9.49 -5.22 6.31
N THR A 224 -8.99 -4.98 7.53
CA THR A 224 -9.74 -5.13 8.78
C THR A 224 -10.51 -3.84 9.08
N PRO A 225 -11.84 -3.85 9.25
CA PRO A 225 -12.58 -2.67 9.74
C PRO A 225 -12.05 -2.22 11.09
N ASP A 226 -11.99 -0.91 11.35
CA ASP A 226 -11.53 -0.36 12.63
C ASP A 226 -10.19 -0.96 13.10
N ALA A 227 -9.27 -1.15 12.14
CA ALA A 227 -8.04 -1.91 12.27
C ALA A 227 -7.20 -1.56 13.51
N THR A 228 -7.19 -0.29 13.92
CA THR A 228 -6.39 0.13 15.09
C THR A 228 -6.97 -0.44 16.38
N GLU A 229 -8.29 -0.35 16.57
CA GLU A 229 -8.97 -0.85 17.77
C GLU A 229 -8.89 -2.38 17.84
N MET A 230 -9.23 -3.08 16.75
CA MET A 230 -9.15 -4.55 16.72
C MET A 230 -7.73 -5.06 16.94
N ARG A 231 -6.72 -4.35 16.41
CA ARG A 231 -5.30 -4.68 16.67
C ARG A 231 -4.98 -4.54 18.15
N ASP A 232 -5.37 -3.42 18.76
CA ASP A 232 -5.06 -3.15 20.17
C ASP A 232 -5.78 -4.16 21.08
N GLU A 233 -6.99 -4.58 20.75
CA GLU A 233 -7.71 -5.65 21.45
C GLU A 233 -6.97 -6.99 21.39
N VAL A 234 -6.51 -7.40 20.21
CA VAL A 234 -5.69 -8.62 20.04
C VAL A 234 -4.39 -8.51 20.84
N LEU A 235 -3.69 -7.38 20.75
CA LEU A 235 -2.43 -7.17 21.48
C LEU A 235 -2.64 -7.18 23.00
N ASN A 236 -3.73 -6.60 23.49
CA ASN A 236 -4.04 -6.56 24.90
C ASN A 236 -4.37 -7.96 25.43
N TRP A 237 -5.12 -8.77 24.67
CA TRP A 237 -5.44 -10.14 25.07
C TRP A 237 -4.19 -11.00 25.32
N TYR A 238 -3.20 -10.95 24.42
CA TYR A 238 -1.93 -11.67 24.61
C TYR A 238 -1.06 -11.12 25.76
N ARG A 239 -1.33 -9.90 26.23
CA ARG A 239 -0.60 -9.25 27.34
C ARG A 239 -1.23 -9.47 28.71
N ILE A 240 -2.43 -10.03 28.79
CA ILE A 240 -3.07 -10.33 30.07
C ILE A 240 -2.21 -11.34 30.85
N SER A 241 -1.78 -10.95 32.04
CA SER A 241 -0.97 -11.78 32.95
C SER A 241 -1.74 -12.27 34.18
N ASP A 242 -2.61 -11.43 34.76
CA ASP A 242 -3.15 -11.66 36.12
C ASP A 242 -4.69 -11.70 36.20
N GLN A 243 -5.40 -11.26 35.15
CA GLN A 243 -6.86 -11.11 35.16
C GLN A 243 -7.53 -12.12 34.21
N LEU A 244 -7.54 -13.40 34.60
CA LEU A 244 -8.09 -14.48 33.77
C LEU A 244 -9.58 -14.34 33.44
N GLU A 245 -10.32 -13.54 34.22
CA GLU A 245 -11.74 -13.22 33.99
C GLU A 245 -11.94 -12.33 32.75
N GLU A 246 -10.93 -11.56 32.33
CA GLU A 246 -10.98 -10.71 31.13
C GLU A 246 -10.69 -11.52 29.85
N CYS A 247 -10.20 -12.76 29.97
CA CYS A 247 -9.82 -13.59 28.83
C CYS A 247 -11.01 -13.99 27.96
N SER A 248 -12.20 -14.14 28.54
CA SER A 248 -13.40 -14.57 27.79
C SER A 248 -14.07 -13.43 27.03
N GLU A 249 -13.89 -12.17 27.43
CA GLU A 249 -14.59 -11.03 26.81
C GLU A 249 -14.29 -10.93 25.31
N LEU A 250 -13.01 -11.04 24.93
CA LEU A 250 -12.62 -10.99 23.51
C LEU A 250 -13.07 -12.23 22.74
N LEU A 251 -12.96 -13.40 23.37
CA LEU A 251 -13.33 -14.70 22.77
C LEU A 251 -14.82 -14.72 22.44
N GLU A 252 -15.66 -14.22 23.34
CA GLU A 252 -17.10 -14.12 23.15
C GLU A 252 -17.47 -13.01 22.16
N LYS A 253 -16.84 -11.83 22.28
CA LYS A 253 -17.12 -10.66 21.40
C LYS A 253 -16.99 -10.99 19.92
N TYR A 254 -15.95 -11.74 19.55
CA TYR A 254 -15.68 -12.11 18.16
C TYR A 254 -16.04 -13.55 17.82
N GLY A 255 -16.55 -14.32 18.77
CA GLY A 255 -16.85 -15.74 18.60
C GLY A 255 -15.62 -16.50 18.11
N ILE A 256 -14.55 -16.46 18.90
CA ILE A 256 -13.25 -17.09 18.57
C ILE A 256 -13.33 -18.59 18.89
N GLN A 257 -13.04 -19.46 17.93
CA GLN A 257 -13.03 -20.93 18.14
C GLN A 257 -11.64 -21.47 18.44
N TYR A 258 -10.60 -20.83 17.90
CA TYR A 258 -9.23 -21.28 18.03
C TYR A 258 -8.28 -20.14 18.37
N VAL A 259 -7.27 -20.44 19.17
CA VAL A 259 -6.18 -19.52 19.52
C VAL A 259 -4.85 -20.18 19.19
N ILE A 260 -3.97 -19.45 18.51
CA ILE A 260 -2.59 -19.88 18.23
C ILE A 260 -1.65 -19.20 19.20
N ILE A 261 -0.66 -19.93 19.70
CA ILE A 261 0.42 -19.39 20.53
C ILE A 261 1.76 -19.96 20.06
N GLY A 262 2.52 -19.14 19.34
CA GLY A 262 3.89 -19.43 18.97
C GLY A 262 4.88 -18.36 19.43
N GLU A 263 6.04 -18.30 18.80
CA GLU A 263 7.08 -17.30 19.10
C GLU A 263 6.55 -15.87 18.95
N HIS A 264 5.70 -15.60 17.96
CA HIS A 264 5.20 -14.25 17.71
C HIS A 264 4.23 -13.79 18.80
N GLU A 265 3.36 -14.68 19.26
CA GLU A 265 2.43 -14.39 20.35
C GLU A 265 3.15 -14.26 21.69
N ARG A 266 4.13 -15.13 21.98
CA ARG A 266 4.93 -15.06 23.21
C ARG A 266 5.80 -13.80 23.28
N ASN A 267 6.18 -13.24 22.13
CA ASN A 267 6.88 -11.95 22.07
C ASN A 267 5.95 -10.75 22.41
N LEU A 268 4.63 -10.93 22.42
CA LEU A 268 3.66 -9.88 22.80
C LEU A 268 3.43 -9.83 24.31
N GLY A 269 3.44 -10.98 24.98
CA GLY A 269 3.21 -11.15 26.41
C GLY A 269 3.17 -12.63 26.81
N ASP A 270 2.87 -12.91 28.08
CA ASP A 270 2.90 -14.27 28.65
C ASP A 270 1.74 -15.15 28.17
N ALA A 271 0.72 -14.57 27.54
CA ALA A 271 -0.47 -15.26 27.04
C ALA A 271 -1.15 -16.15 28.09
N ALA A 272 -1.23 -15.69 29.35
CA ALA A 272 -1.76 -16.46 30.48
C ALA A 272 -3.20 -16.95 30.26
N CYS A 273 -3.99 -16.23 29.43
CA CYS A 273 -5.32 -16.64 29.00
C CYS A 273 -5.39 -18.03 28.36
N ALA A 274 -4.28 -18.53 27.79
CA ALA A 274 -4.19 -19.87 27.22
C ALA A 274 -4.47 -20.97 28.23
N GLU A 275 -4.13 -20.76 29.50
CA GLU A 275 -4.33 -21.74 30.58
C GLU A 275 -5.81 -22.06 30.81
N THR A 276 -6.70 -21.16 30.37
CA THR A 276 -8.15 -21.35 30.47
C THR A 276 -8.75 -22.14 29.30
N LEU A 277 -7.95 -22.41 28.25
CA LEU A 277 -8.38 -23.04 27.01
C LEU A 277 -7.95 -24.50 26.94
N GLN A 278 -8.60 -25.28 26.07
CA GLN A 278 -8.22 -26.66 25.83
C GLN A 278 -7.18 -26.73 24.72
N GLU A 279 -6.01 -27.28 25.03
CA GLU A 279 -4.98 -27.55 24.02
C GLU A 279 -5.43 -28.65 23.04
N VAL A 280 -5.28 -28.37 21.75
CA VAL A 280 -5.64 -29.27 20.64
C VAL A 280 -4.40 -29.96 20.06
N ALA A 281 -3.32 -29.21 19.89
CA ALA A 281 -2.07 -29.71 19.32
C ALA A 281 -0.88 -28.80 19.69
N GLU A 282 0.29 -29.41 19.83
CA GLU A 282 1.59 -28.75 20.01
C GLU A 282 2.51 -29.19 18.86
N ILE A 283 3.07 -28.22 18.15
CA ILE A 283 3.94 -28.42 16.98
C ILE A 283 5.19 -27.58 17.19
N GLY A 284 6.25 -28.22 17.70
CA GLY A 284 7.51 -27.54 18.00
C GLY A 284 7.25 -26.38 18.96
N ASP A 285 7.44 -25.15 18.49
CA ASP A 285 7.22 -23.95 19.28
C ASP A 285 5.78 -23.39 19.18
N VAL A 286 4.86 -24.01 18.43
CA VAL A 286 3.49 -23.50 18.21
C VAL A 286 2.45 -24.41 18.85
N SER A 287 1.63 -23.85 19.75
CA SER A 287 0.47 -24.54 20.33
C SER A 287 -0.84 -23.98 19.77
N ILE A 288 -1.80 -24.87 19.54
CA ILE A 288 -3.17 -24.56 19.13
C ILE A 288 -4.10 -24.88 20.28
N TYR A 289 -4.93 -23.92 20.66
CA TYR A 289 -5.98 -24.06 21.67
C TYR A 289 -7.35 -23.91 21.04
N THR A 290 -8.35 -24.56 21.61
CA THR A 290 -9.76 -24.37 21.27
C THR A 290 -10.51 -23.75 22.42
N VAL A 291 -11.44 -22.85 22.10
CA VAL A 291 -12.40 -22.30 23.05
C VAL A 291 -13.53 -23.30 23.16
N SER A 292 -13.57 -24.07 24.25
CA SER A 292 -14.62 -25.06 24.48
C SER A 292 -15.99 -24.38 24.50
N GLU A 293 -16.96 -24.91 23.74
CA GLU A 293 -18.37 -24.55 23.94
C GLU A 293 -18.76 -24.97 25.37
N GLN A 294 -19.26 -24.03 26.18
CA GLN A 294 -20.04 -24.37 27.37
C GLN A 294 -21.41 -24.92 26.98
#